data_AF-A0A7K3VF04-F1
#
_entry.id   AF-A0A7K3VF04-F1
#
_cell.length_a   1.000
_cell.length_b   1.000
_cell.length_c   1.000
_cell.angle_alpha   90.00
_cell.angle_beta   90.00
_cell.angle_gamma   90.00
#
_symmetry.space_group_name_H-M   'P 1'
#
loop_
_entity.id
_entity.type
_entity.pdbx_description
1 polymer ?
#
loop_
_entity_poly.entity_id
_entity_poly.type
_entity_poly.pdbx_seq_one_letter_code
_entity_poly.pdbx_strand_id
1 'polypeptide(L)' 'MNYLASIGPTVKIHWRDMKDCGPDTEERLKIRGFIKTFPPEGYPDRQGHFMLTEEGFAAWRQEQNKRL' A
#
# COMPACT_ATOMS: atom_id res chain seq x y z
N MET A 1 -6.44 2.33 -0.61
CA MET A 1 -5.38 3.23 -1.16
C MET A 1 -5.38 4.62 -0.54
N ASN A 2 -6.52 5.24 -0.26
CA ASN A 2 -6.56 6.61 0.30
C ASN A 2 -5.79 6.74 1.62
N TYR A 3 -5.89 5.75 2.51
CA TYR A 3 -5.11 5.74 3.75
C TYR A 3 -3.60 5.77 3.50
N LEU A 4 -3.06 4.81 2.74
CA LEU A 4 -1.64 4.80 2.36
C LEU A 4 -1.18 6.11 1.69
N ALA A 5 -2.01 6.65 0.78
CA ALA A 5 -1.69 7.91 0.11
C ALA A 5 -1.69 9.11 1.07
N SER A 6 -2.53 9.11 2.11
CA SER A 6 -2.54 10.15 3.15
C SER A 6 -1.30 10.13 4.05
N ILE A 7 -0.69 8.96 4.25
CA ILE A 7 0.61 8.83 4.93
C ILE A 7 1.75 9.28 4.03
N GLY A 8 1.68 8.89 2.75
CA GLY A 8 2.71 9.18 1.74
C GLY A 8 3.48 7.95 1.28
N PRO A 9 4.24 8.07 0.18
CA PRO A 9 5.06 6.98 -0.34
C PRO A 9 6.22 6.65 0.61
N THR A 10 6.80 5.46 0.44
CA THR A 10 8.00 4.95 1.15
C THR A 10 7.91 4.79 2.67
N VAL A 11 6.75 5.08 3.26
CA VAL A 11 6.49 4.84 4.69
C VAL A 11 5.93 3.44 4.91
N LYS A 12 6.57 2.68 5.82
CA LYS A 12 6.06 1.38 6.27
C LYS A 12 4.96 1.59 7.31
N ILE A 13 3.85 0.90 7.11
CA ILE A 13 2.67 0.94 7.96
C ILE A 13 2.34 -0.47 8.41
N HIS A 14 2.11 -0.66 9.70
CA HIS A 14 1.77 -1.96 10.26
C HIS A 14 0.40 -2.43 9.75
N TRP A 15 0.23 -3.73 9.52
CA TRP A 15 -0.99 -4.29 8.92
C TRP A 15 -2.27 -3.93 9.70
N ARG A 16 -2.18 -3.77 11.02
CA ARG A 16 -3.32 -3.36 11.88
C ARG A 16 -3.81 -1.95 11.59
N ASP A 17 -2.93 -1.07 11.14
CA ASP A 17 -3.26 0.32 10.83
C ASP A 17 -3.74 0.47 9.38
N MET A 18 -3.49 -0.54 8.55
CA MET A 18 -3.91 -0.56 7.15
C MET A 18 -5.43 -0.65 7.03
N LYS A 19 -6.05 0.43 6.56
CA LYS A 19 -7.49 0.49 6.26
C LYS A 19 -7.73 0.35 4.76
N ASP A 20 -8.88 -0.20 4.40
CA ASP A 20 -9.42 -0.20 3.04
C ASP A 20 -8.53 -0.90 1.99
N CYS A 21 -7.96 -2.06 2.35
CA CYS A 21 -7.20 -2.91 1.44
C CYS A 21 -7.45 -4.39 1.75
N GLY A 22 -8.53 -4.95 1.18
CA GLY A 22 -8.81 -6.38 1.25
C GLY A 22 -7.88 -7.22 0.36
N PRO A 23 -7.86 -8.56 0.52
CA PRO A 23 -6.91 -9.46 -0.12
C PRO A 23 -6.80 -9.33 -1.64
N ASP A 24 -7.93 -9.32 -2.35
CA ASP A 24 -7.93 -9.19 -3.82
C ASP A 24 -7.40 -7.83 -4.29
N THR A 25 -7.63 -6.78 -3.50
CA THR A 25 -7.13 -5.45 -3.82
C THR A 25 -5.64 -5.36 -3.57
N GLU A 26 -5.18 -5.93 -2.45
CA GLU A 26 -3.77 -6.05 -2.12
C GLU A 26 -2.99 -6.76 -3.23
N GLU A 27 -3.46 -7.92 -3.68
CA GLU A 27 -2.79 -8.70 -4.72
C GLU A 27 -2.67 -7.90 -6.02
N ARG A 28 -3.76 -7.26 -6.48
CA ARG A 28 -3.71 -6.41 -7.68
C ARG A 28 -2.75 -5.24 -7.53
N LEU A 29 -2.68 -4.61 -6.35
CA LEU A 29 -1.77 -3.49 -6.10
C LEU A 29 -0.31 -3.96 -6.04
N LYS A 30 -0.04 -5.14 -5.48
CA LYS A 30 1.28 -5.79 -5.49
C LYS A 30 1.73 -6.08 -6.91
N ILE A 31 0.88 -6.73 -7.72
CA ILE A 31 1.18 -7.08 -9.13
C ILE A 31 1.51 -5.81 -9.94
N ARG A 32 0.81 -4.70 -9.68
CA ARG A 32 1.07 -3.41 -10.32
C ARG A 32 2.31 -2.68 -9.81
N GLY A 33 2.98 -3.20 -8.78
CA GLY A 33 4.12 -2.55 -8.13
C GLY A 33 3.73 -1.30 -7.33
N PHE A 34 2.45 -1.12 -6.99
CA PHE A 34 1.96 0.07 -6.28
C PHE A 34 2.15 -0.02 -4.77
N ILE A 35 2.23 -1.24 -4.23
CA ILE A 35 2.54 -1.46 -2.83
C ILE A 35 3.63 -2.53 -2.69
N LYS A 36 4.40 -2.42 -1.62
CA LYS A 36 5.29 -3.49 -1.13
C LYS A 36 4.81 -3.96 0.23
N THR A 37 5.12 -5.21 0.52
CA THR A 37 4.79 -5.83 1.80
C THR A 37 6.00 -6.47 2.43
N PHE A 38 6.05 -6.40 3.75
CA PHE A 38 7.18 -6.90 4.51
C PHE A 38 6.68 -7.76 5.65
N PRO A 39 7.36 -8.88 5.95
CA PRO A 39 7.05 -9.63 7.15
C PRO A 39 7.41 -8.82 8.41
N PRO A 40 6.75 -9.11 9.55
CA PRO A 40 7.18 -8.61 10.84
C PRO A 40 8.46 -9.33 11.30
N GLU A 41 9.22 -8.69 12.18
CA GLU A 41 10.40 -9.29 12.78
C GLU A 41 10.01 -10.57 13.56
N GLY A 42 10.72 -11.67 13.32
CA GLY A 42 10.49 -12.96 13.99
C GLY A 42 9.39 -13.85 13.38
N TYR A 43 8.59 -13.37 12.43
CA TYR A 43 7.56 -14.19 11.77
C TYR A 43 7.57 -13.98 10.24
N PRO A 44 8.52 -14.61 9.51
CA PRO A 44 8.72 -14.39 8.08
C PRO A 44 7.55 -14.86 7.20
N ASP A 45 6.70 -15.74 7.72
CA ASP A 45 5.51 -16.29 7.10
C ASP A 45 4.28 -15.36 7.18
N ARG A 46 4.37 -14.26 7.95
CA ARG A 46 3.25 -13.36 8.20
C ARG A 46 3.39 -12.05 7.44
N GLN A 47 2.25 -11.47 7.07
CA GLN A 47 2.14 -10.12 6.54
C GLN A 47 2.24 -9.11 7.71
N GLY A 48 3.32 -8.32 7.76
CA GLY A 48 3.59 -7.41 8.88
C GLY A 48 3.34 -5.95 8.54
N HIS A 49 3.87 -5.51 7.40
CA HIS A 49 3.84 -4.11 7.00
C HIS A 49 3.46 -3.95 5.54
N PHE A 50 2.83 -2.82 5.24
CA PHE A 50 2.52 -2.32 3.92
C PHE A 50 3.32 -1.04 3.66
N MET A 51 3.67 -0.78 2.42
CA MET A 51 4.29 0.46 2.01
C MET A 51 3.77 0.85 0.64
N LEU A 52 3.35 2.10 0.49
CA LEU A 52 3.05 2.67 -0.80
C LEU A 52 4.34 2.98 -1.56
N THR A 53 4.45 2.54 -2.80
CA THR A 53 5.60 2.88 -3.64
C THR A 53 5.44 4.28 -4.23
N GLU A 54 6.53 4.85 -4.75
CA GLU A 54 6.47 6.14 -5.45
C GLU A 54 5.57 6.04 -6.69
N GLU A 55 5.66 4.92 -7.42
CA GLU A 55 4.83 4.60 -8.57
C GLU A 55 3.34 4.49 -8.19
N GLY A 56 3.05 3.81 -7.08
CA GLY A 56 1.69 3.69 -6.55
C GLY A 56 1.11 5.04 -6.12
N PHE A 57 1.93 5.90 -5.51
CA PHE A 57 1.51 7.25 -5.13
C PHE A 57 1.30 8.16 -6.35
N ALA A 58 2.18 8.08 -7.35
CA ALA A 58 2.02 8.81 -8.60
C ALA A 58 0.73 8.41 -9.34
N ALA A 59 0.46 7.10 -9.46
CA ALA A 59 -0.75 6.58 -10.05
C ALA A 59 -2.01 7.05 -9.29
N TRP A 60 -1.97 7.03 -7.95
CA TRP A 60 -3.08 7.53 -7.14
C TRP A 60 -3.34 9.03 -7.36
N ARG A 61 -2.30 9.88 -7.42
CA ARG A 61 -2.44 11.31 -7.70
C ARG A 61 -3.05 11.57 -9.07
N GLN A 62 -2.61 10.84 -10.10
CA GLN A 62 -3.20 10.96 -11.44
C GLN A 62 -4.69 10.59 -11.44
N GLU A 63 -5.07 9.54 -10.70
CA GLU A 63 -6.46 9.14 -10.55
C GLU A 63 -7.31 10.17 -9.80
N GLN A 64 -6.78 10.82 -8.76
CA GLN A 64 -7.50 11.92 -8.08
C GLN A 64 -7.72 13.12 -9.00
N ASN A 65 -6.70 13.49 -9.78
CA ASN A 65 -6.78 14.63 -10.70
C ASN A 65 -7.79 14.42 -11.84
N LYS A 66 -8.09 13.18 -12.22
CA LYS A 66 -9.12 12.85 -13.23
C LYS A 66 -10.55 12.91 -12.69
N ARG A 67 -10.71 12.92 -11.38
CA ARG A 67 -12.01 12.96 -10.68
C ARG A 67 -12.45 14.39 -10.36
N LEU A 68 -11.56 15.36 -10.55
CA LEU A 68 -11.81 16.80 -10.51
C LEU A 68 -12.17 17.30 -11.91
#